data_AF-L0A247-F1
#
_entry.id   AF-L0A247-F1
#
_cell.length_a   1.000
_cell.length_b   1.000
_cell.length_c   1.000
_cell.angle_alpha   90.00
_cell.angle_beta   90.00
_cell.angle_gamma   90.00
#
_symmetry.space_group_name_H-M   'P 1'
#
loop_
_entity.id
_entity.type
_entity.pdbx_description
1 polymer ?
#
loop_
_entity_poly.entity_id
_entity_poly.type
_entity_poly.pdbx_seq_one_letter_code
_entity_poly.pdbx_strand_id
1 'polypeptide(L)'
;MFTPTEIQALSVPELRVIFDALNSPGVKVHRAAPTNNDAPQEVDASGNTILQPPAPEAASVRVSGYAYQLQGRERREYGGDFADIDAPLWLVLLLGDAPVGTPGFELESNGLRLRPLEDANDLGTVGVAWQVLCRAPGARHGV
;
A
#
# COMPACT_ATOMS: atom_id res chain seq x y z
N MET A 1 13.82 13.79 -3.57
CA MET A 1 12.94 12.70 -4.01
C MET A 1 13.78 11.76 -4.85
N PHE A 2 13.68 10.44 -4.64
CA PHE A 2 14.33 9.47 -5.51
C PHE A 2 13.51 9.28 -6.77
N THR A 3 14.13 9.44 -7.92
CA THR A 3 13.59 9.09 -9.22
C THR A 3 13.56 7.57 -9.39
N PRO A 4 12.69 7.03 -10.25
CA PRO A 4 12.71 5.61 -10.61
C PRO A 4 14.12 5.13 -10.97
N THR A 5 14.87 5.91 -11.78
CA THR A 5 16.24 5.61 -12.21
C THR A 5 17.23 5.50 -11.04
N GLU A 6 17.14 6.39 -10.04
CA GLU A 6 17.99 6.32 -8.84
C GLU A 6 17.69 5.08 -8.00
N ILE A 7 16.42 4.65 -7.93
CA ILE A 7 16.03 3.43 -7.23
C ILE A 7 16.60 2.19 -7.92
N GLN A 8 16.66 2.16 -9.26
CA GLN A 8 17.21 1.01 -10.00
C GLN A 8 18.73 0.86 -9.82
N ALA A 9 19.43 1.93 -9.47
CA ALA A 9 20.87 1.91 -9.24
C ALA A 9 21.24 1.38 -7.85
N LEU A 10 20.26 1.25 -6.93
CA LEU A 10 20.46 0.85 -5.55
C LEU A 10 20.11 -0.62 -5.35
N SER A 11 20.88 -1.29 -4.50
CA SER A 11 20.58 -2.64 -4.04
C SER A 11 19.47 -2.65 -2.97
N VAL A 12 18.79 -3.79 -2.81
CA VAL A 12 17.73 -3.96 -1.80
C VAL A 12 18.22 -3.62 -0.37
N PRO A 13 19.43 -4.02 0.09
CA PRO A 13 19.95 -3.62 1.39
C PRO A 13 20.12 -2.09 1.52
N GLU A 14 20.60 -1.41 0.48
CA GLU A 14 20.77 0.05 0.50
C GLU A 14 19.43 0.78 0.57
N LEU A 15 18.45 0.34 -0.22
CA LEU A 15 17.09 0.87 -0.18
C LEU A 15 16.44 0.67 1.18
N ARG A 16 16.66 -0.49 1.83
CA ARG A 16 16.14 -0.74 3.18
C ARG A 16 16.67 0.27 4.19
N VAL A 17 17.98 0.52 4.20
CA VAL A 17 18.59 1.52 5.09
C VAL A 17 18.02 2.92 4.83
N ILE A 18 17.87 3.30 3.56
CA ILE A 18 17.33 4.61 3.17
C ILE A 18 15.87 4.74 3.61
N PHE A 19 15.02 3.76 3.31
CA PHE A 19 13.60 3.80 3.64
C PHE A 19 13.35 3.79 5.14
N ASP A 20 14.08 2.96 5.89
CA ASP A 20 13.97 2.92 7.34
C ASP A 20 14.40 4.25 7.99
N ALA A 21 15.38 4.95 7.40
CA ALA A 21 15.80 6.26 7.86
C ALA A 21 14.78 7.37 7.52
N LEU A 22 14.15 7.32 6.34
CA LEU A 22 13.27 8.37 5.85
C LEU A 22 11.86 8.32 6.43
N ASN A 23 11.38 7.15 6.85
CA ASN A 23 9.99 6.99 7.22
C ASN A 23 9.88 6.14 8.48
N SER A 24 10.42 6.60 9.60
CA SER A 24 10.15 6.02 10.91
C SER A 24 8.86 6.65 11.47
N PRO A 25 7.79 5.87 11.74
CA PRO A 25 7.83 4.44 12.11
C PRO A 25 7.55 3.41 11.00
N GLY A 26 7.36 3.80 9.74
CA GLY A 26 7.22 2.89 8.58
C GLY A 26 5.84 2.97 7.93
N VAL A 27 5.67 2.26 6.81
CA VAL A 27 4.36 2.10 6.14
C VAL A 27 3.71 0.81 6.63
N LYS A 28 2.41 0.84 6.93
CA LYS A 28 1.63 -0.38 7.13
C LYS A 28 0.82 -0.69 5.87
N VAL A 29 0.80 -1.96 5.48
CA VAL A 29 -0.08 -2.49 4.44
C VAL A 29 -1.22 -3.21 5.11
N HIS A 30 -2.44 -2.74 4.88
CA HIS A 30 -3.68 -3.33 5.36
C HIS A 30 -4.32 -4.14 4.23
N ARG A 31 -4.51 -5.44 4.42
CA ARG A 31 -5.28 -6.28 3.49
C ARG A 31 -6.60 -6.68 4.14
N ALA A 32 -7.68 -6.50 3.38
CA ALA A 32 -8.95 -7.09 3.76
C ALA A 32 -8.78 -8.61 3.79
N ALA A 33 -9.28 -9.24 4.84
CA ALA A 33 -9.39 -10.68 4.87
C ALA A 33 -10.32 -11.13 3.73
N PRO A 34 -10.04 -12.28 3.08
CA PRO A 34 -11.02 -12.88 2.20
C PRO A 34 -12.27 -13.19 3.04
N THR A 35 -13.36 -12.44 2.81
CA THR A 35 -14.64 -12.72 3.43
C THR A 35 -15.17 -14.03 2.89
N ASN A 36 -15.07 -15.09 3.69
CA ASN A 36 -15.70 -16.40 3.44
C ASN A 36 -17.22 -16.34 3.68
N ASN A 37 -17.88 -15.22 3.37
CA ASN A 37 -19.31 -15.00 3.67
C ASN A 37 -20.26 -15.80 2.76
N ASP A 38 -19.75 -16.43 1.70
CA ASP A 38 -20.54 -17.29 0.80
C ASP A 38 -20.35 -18.80 1.05
N ALA A 39 -19.60 -19.21 2.09
CA ALA A 39 -19.55 -20.62 2.46
C ALA A 39 -20.92 -21.05 3.03
N PRO A 40 -21.60 -22.07 2.46
CA PRO A 40 -22.83 -22.61 3.03
C PRO A 40 -22.58 -22.93 4.51
N GLN A 41 -23.49 -22.52 5.39
CA GLN A 41 -23.41 -22.91 6.79
C GLN A 41 -23.53 -24.44 6.85
N GLU A 42 -22.43 -25.12 7.15
CA GLU A 42 -22.48 -26.57 7.38
C GLU A 42 -23.33 -26.81 8.63
N VAL A 43 -24.41 -27.55 8.44
CA VAL A 43 -25.24 -28.07 9.52
C VAL A 43 -24.88 -29.53 9.72
N ASP A 44 -24.71 -29.95 10.97
CA ASP A 44 -24.48 -31.35 11.29
C ASP A 44 -25.75 -32.19 11.01
N ALA A 45 -25.61 -33.51 11.11
CA ALA A 45 -26.73 -34.44 10.90
C ALA A 45 -27.89 -34.27 11.90
N SER A 46 -27.71 -33.45 12.94
CA SER A 46 -28.72 -33.12 13.96
C SER A 46 -29.35 -31.74 13.73
N GLY A 47 -28.97 -31.03 12.66
CA GLY A 47 -29.48 -29.70 12.32
C GLY A 47 -28.82 -28.56 13.10
N ASN A 48 -27.74 -28.81 13.84
CA ASN A 48 -26.99 -27.76 14.51
C ASN A 48 -25.96 -27.14 13.56
N THR A 49 -25.84 -25.82 13.59
CA THR A 49 -24.78 -25.10 12.88
C THR A 49 -23.42 -25.52 13.42
N ILE A 50 -22.55 -26.03 12.54
CA ILE A 50 -21.15 -26.25 12.89
C ILE A 50 -20.50 -24.88 13.07
N LEU A 51 -19.90 -24.64 14.24
CA LEU A 51 -19.14 -23.42 14.50
C LEU A 51 -18.04 -23.29 13.45
N GLN A 52 -18.19 -22.36 12.51
CA GLN A 52 -17.11 -22.00 11.60
C GLN A 52 -15.95 -21.43 12.42
N PRO A 53 -14.69 -21.73 12.04
CA PRO A 53 -13.55 -21.04 12.60
C PRO A 53 -13.72 -19.53 12.40
N PRO A 54 -13.23 -18.70 13.34
CA PRO A 54 -13.32 -17.25 13.21
C PRO A 54 -12.75 -16.84 11.85
N ALA A 55 -13.44 -15.93 11.16
CA ALA A 55 -12.96 -15.38 9.90
C ALA A 55 -11.53 -14.85 10.12
N PRO A 56 -10.61 -15.06 9.15
CA PRO A 56 -9.26 -14.53 9.28
C PRO A 56 -9.34 -13.02 9.51
N GLU A 57 -8.62 -12.50 10.51
CA GLU A 57 -8.57 -11.06 10.75
C GLU A 57 -7.85 -10.35 9.58
N ALA A 58 -8.22 -9.08 9.34
CA ALA A 58 -7.50 -8.23 8.40
C ALA A 58 -6.01 -8.17 8.79
N ALA A 59 -5.13 -8.59 7.89
CA ALA A 59 -3.70 -8.60 8.14
C ALA A 59 -3.13 -7.18 7.91
N SER A 60 -2.53 -6.61 8.94
CA SER A 60 -1.73 -5.38 8.85
C SER A 60 -0.26 -5.73 9.02
N VAL A 61 0.55 -5.51 7.99
CA VAL A 61 2.01 -5.77 8.02
C VAL A 61 2.75 -4.46 7.88
N ARG A 62 3.73 -4.23 8.77
CA ARG A 62 4.65 -3.09 8.63
C ARG A 62 5.75 -3.45 7.63
N VAL A 63 6.02 -2.54 6.71
CA VAL A 63 7.01 -2.71 5.65
C VAL A 63 7.94 -1.48 5.59
N SER A 64 9.16 -1.71 5.10
CA SER A 64 10.10 -0.64 4.78
C SER A 64 9.61 0.09 3.53
N GLY A 65 9.45 1.40 3.64
CA GLY A 65 8.96 2.22 2.54
C GLY A 65 8.81 3.68 2.93
N TYR A 66 8.68 4.54 1.93
CA TYR A 66 8.62 5.98 2.07
C TYR A 66 7.38 6.52 1.34
N ALA A 67 6.60 7.36 2.02
CA ALA A 67 5.43 8.01 1.45
C ALA A 67 5.62 9.53 1.45
N TYR A 68 5.30 10.18 0.33
CA TYR A 68 5.32 11.64 0.24
C TYR A 68 4.19 12.16 -0.62
N GLN A 69 3.74 13.38 -0.30
CA GLN A 69 2.67 14.04 -1.03
C GLN A 69 3.22 14.65 -2.32
N LEU A 70 2.55 14.39 -3.45
CA LEU A 70 2.88 15.01 -4.73
C LEU A 70 2.41 16.46 -4.76
N GLN A 71 3.29 17.36 -5.20
CA GLN A 71 2.98 18.78 -5.32
C GLN A 71 3.29 19.34 -6.72
N GLY A 72 2.59 20.40 -7.11
CA GLY A 72 2.91 21.21 -8.30
C GLY A 72 3.12 20.40 -9.59
N ARG A 73 4.38 20.34 -10.05
CA ARG A 73 4.77 19.61 -11.26
C ARG A 73 4.70 18.09 -11.09
N GLU A 74 5.14 17.57 -9.94
CA GLU A 74 5.17 16.13 -9.66
C GLU A 74 3.76 15.55 -9.71
N ARG A 75 2.77 16.31 -9.25
CA ARG A 75 1.36 15.94 -9.34
C ARG A 75 0.90 15.71 -10.78
N ARG A 76 1.39 16.49 -11.74
CA ARG A 76 1.09 16.33 -13.17
C ARG A 76 1.89 15.20 -13.82
N GLU A 77 3.12 15.01 -13.36
CA GLU A 77 4.04 14.01 -13.92
C GLU A 77 3.71 12.58 -13.48
N TYR A 78 3.46 12.40 -12.17
CA TYR A 78 3.20 11.08 -11.57
C TYR A 78 1.73 10.83 -11.29
N GLY A 79 0.88 11.87 -11.23
CA GLY A 79 -0.55 11.69 -11.00
C GLY A 79 -1.31 11.16 -12.20
N GLY A 80 -0.76 11.25 -13.41
CA GLY A 80 -1.40 10.80 -14.63
C GLY A 80 -2.83 11.34 -14.76
N ASP A 81 -3.78 10.44 -15.04
CA ASP A 81 -5.21 10.74 -15.14
C ASP A 81 -5.84 11.23 -13.83
N PHE A 82 -5.15 11.05 -12.70
CA PHE A 82 -5.60 11.49 -11.38
C PHE A 82 -5.08 12.87 -10.98
N ALA A 83 -4.26 13.53 -11.80
CA ALA A 83 -3.64 14.81 -11.46
C ALA A 83 -4.66 15.88 -11.03
N ASP A 84 -5.88 15.86 -11.57
CA ASP A 84 -6.90 16.88 -11.31
C ASP A 84 -7.93 16.50 -10.23
N ILE A 85 -7.77 15.37 -9.53
CA ILE A 85 -8.73 14.99 -8.48
C ILE A 85 -8.67 15.96 -7.29
N ASP A 86 -9.82 16.26 -6.68
CA ASP A 86 -9.88 17.11 -5.49
C ASP A 86 -9.52 16.34 -4.20
N ALA A 87 -8.27 15.85 -4.16
CA ALA A 87 -7.67 15.20 -3.00
C ALA A 87 -6.13 15.27 -3.08
N PRO A 88 -5.42 15.26 -1.94
CA PRO A 88 -3.97 15.10 -1.94
C PRO A 88 -3.57 13.76 -2.55
N LEU A 89 -2.67 13.82 -3.53
CA LEU A 89 -2.01 12.65 -4.10
C LEU A 89 -0.72 12.37 -3.36
N TRP A 90 -0.44 11.09 -3.14
CA TRP A 90 0.74 10.59 -2.46
C TRP A 90 1.39 9.53 -3.33
N LEU A 91 2.71 9.60 -3.47
CA LEU A 91 3.47 8.48 -4.01
C LEU A 91 4.08 7.72 -2.84
N VAL A 92 3.87 6.41 -2.84
CA VAL A 92 4.44 5.50 -1.85
C VAL A 92 5.41 4.57 -2.54
N LEU A 93 6.64 4.57 -2.07
CA LEU A 93 7.69 3.64 -2.48
C LEU A 93 7.85 2.59 -1.38
N LEU A 94 7.74 1.32 -1.73
CA LEU A 94 7.89 0.20 -0.80
C LEU A 94 9.02 -0.69 -1.28
N LEU A 95 9.69 -1.38 -0.36
CA LEU A 95 10.67 -2.40 -0.74
C LEU A 95 9.97 -3.57 -1.46
N GLY A 96 10.70 -4.27 -2.34
CA GLY A 96 10.12 -5.33 -3.19
C GLY A 96 9.48 -6.51 -2.45
N ASP A 97 9.78 -6.71 -1.17
CA ASP A 97 9.15 -7.72 -0.31
C ASP A 97 7.76 -7.32 0.22
N ALA A 98 7.29 -6.10 -0.05
CA ALA A 98 5.99 -5.64 0.38
C ALA A 98 4.85 -6.43 -0.31
N PRO A 99 3.79 -6.82 0.43
CA PRO A 99 2.69 -7.62 -0.09
C PRO A 99 1.68 -6.74 -0.87
N VAL A 100 2.14 -6.10 -1.94
CA VAL A 100 1.34 -5.17 -2.77
C VAL A 100 1.24 -5.59 -4.24
N GLY A 101 1.91 -6.68 -4.64
CA GLY A 101 1.82 -7.23 -6.00
C GLY A 101 0.46 -7.81 -6.38
N THR A 102 -0.53 -7.79 -5.48
CA THR A 102 -1.94 -8.08 -5.80
C THR A 102 -2.84 -6.95 -5.29
N PRO A 103 -3.88 -6.56 -6.05
CA PRO A 103 -4.79 -5.48 -5.65
C PRO A 103 -5.57 -5.79 -4.36
N GLY A 104 -6.27 -4.78 -3.82
CA GLY A 104 -7.13 -4.95 -2.63
C GLY A 104 -6.46 -4.66 -1.29
N PHE A 105 -5.47 -3.76 -1.28
CA PHE A 105 -4.82 -3.29 -0.07
C PHE A 105 -5.06 -1.78 0.16
N GLU A 106 -4.91 -1.35 1.40
CA GLU A 106 -4.77 0.05 1.78
C GLU A 106 -3.43 0.26 2.47
N LEU A 107 -2.91 1.49 2.45
CA LEU A 107 -1.66 1.84 3.09
C LEU A 107 -1.92 2.81 4.26
N GLU A 108 -1.07 2.77 5.27
CA GLU A 108 -1.05 3.76 6.35
C GLU A 108 0.38 4.24 6.58
N SER A 109 0.59 5.55 6.55
CA SER A 109 1.89 6.16 6.83
C SER A 109 1.68 7.35 7.76
N ASN A 110 2.41 7.41 8.89
CA ASN A 110 2.31 8.50 9.87
C ASN A 110 0.88 8.81 10.35
N GLY A 111 0.07 7.77 10.55
CA GLY A 111 -1.34 7.89 10.95
C GLY A 111 -2.29 8.32 9.84
N LEU A 112 -1.78 8.55 8.63
CA LEU A 112 -2.57 8.88 7.46
C LEU A 112 -2.94 7.63 6.67
N ARG A 113 -4.24 7.45 6.39
CA ARG A 113 -4.73 6.35 5.57
C ARG A 113 -4.70 6.73 4.09
N LEU A 114 -4.01 5.92 3.32
CA LEU A 114 -3.73 6.11 1.90
C LEU A 114 -4.43 4.99 1.12
N ARG A 115 -5.25 5.40 0.14
CA ARG A 115 -5.95 4.47 -0.76
C ARG A 115 -5.25 4.45 -2.11
N PRO A 116 -4.77 3.28 -2.57
CA PRO A 116 -4.27 3.13 -3.93
C PRO A 116 -5.31 3.59 -4.95
N LEU A 117 -4.85 4.30 -5.97
CA LEU A 117 -5.64 4.72 -7.12
C LEU A 117 -5.50 3.76 -8.30
N GLU A 118 -4.39 3.04 -8.32
CA GLU A 118 -4.01 2.04 -9.32
C GLU A 118 -3.25 0.89 -8.65
N ASP A 119 -2.97 -0.15 -9.42
CA ASP A 119 -2.18 -1.29 -8.97
C ASP A 119 -0.72 -0.89 -8.69
N ALA A 120 -0.05 -1.62 -7.81
CA ALA A 120 1.36 -1.36 -7.52
C ALA A 120 2.23 -1.62 -8.76
N ASN A 121 3.04 -0.64 -9.14
CA ASN A 121 3.98 -0.74 -10.23
C ASN A 121 5.35 -1.21 -9.72
N ASP A 122 5.95 -2.22 -10.36
CA ASP A 122 7.30 -2.68 -10.03
C ASP A 122 8.33 -1.68 -10.59
N LEU A 123 9.25 -1.22 -9.74
CA LEU A 123 10.31 -0.29 -10.11
C LEU A 123 11.68 -0.97 -10.06
N GLY A 124 12.42 -0.82 -11.15
CA GLY A 124 13.78 -1.35 -11.29
C GLY A 124 13.81 -2.70 -11.98
N THR A 125 14.87 -3.48 -11.73
CA THR A 125 14.82 -4.92 -12.02
C THR A 125 13.79 -5.57 -11.11
N VAL A 126 13.07 -6.57 -11.62
CA VAL A 126 11.93 -7.22 -10.94
C VAL A 126 12.20 -7.45 -9.45
N GLY A 127 11.35 -6.88 -8.59
CA GLY A 127 11.37 -7.11 -7.15
C GLY A 127 12.32 -6.23 -6.33
N VAL A 128 12.77 -5.08 -6.85
CA VAL A 128 13.58 -4.12 -6.06
C VAL A 128 12.69 -3.23 -5.20
N ALA A 129 11.71 -2.57 -5.80
CA ALA A 129 10.78 -1.69 -5.09
C ALA A 129 9.42 -1.64 -5.78
N TRP A 130 8.37 -1.36 -5.01
CA TRP A 130 7.04 -1.06 -5.52
C TRP A 130 6.78 0.44 -5.47
N GLN A 131 6.10 0.96 -6.48
CA GLN A 131 5.52 2.28 -6.50
C GLN A 131 4.00 2.18 -6.46
N VAL A 132 3.38 2.93 -5.57
CA VAL A 132 1.92 2.99 -5.44
C VAL A 132 1.47 4.43 -5.41
N LEU A 133 0.67 4.83 -6.40
CA LEU A 133 -0.02 6.12 -6.39
C LEU A 133 -1.26 6.01 -5.51
N CYS A 134 -1.35 6.89 -4.51
CA CYS A 134 -2.41 6.89 -3.52
C CYS A 134 -3.11 8.25 -3.45
N ARG A 135 -4.36 8.23 -2.99
CA ARG A 135 -5.05 9.40 -2.44
C ARG A 135 -5.16 9.30 -0.93
N ALA A 136 -5.21 10.45 -0.27
CA ALA A 136 -5.45 10.54 1.17
C ALA A 136 -6.84 11.13 1.45
N PRO A 137 -7.92 10.32 1.45
CA PRO A 137 -9.27 10.83 1.67
C PRO A 137 -9.39 11.42 3.09
N GLY A 138 -9.73 12.70 3.18
CA GLY A 138 -9.87 13.41 4.45
C GLY A 138 -8.61 14.13 4.95
N ALA A 139 -7.46 13.96 4.31
CA ALA A 139 -6.31 14.84 4.56
C ALA A 139 -6.57 16.22 3.92
N ARG A 140 -6.43 17.29 4.70
CA ARG A 140 -6.30 18.63 4.14
C ARG A 140 -4.94 18.73 3.47
N HIS A 141 -4.84 19.49 2.37
CA HIS A 141 -3.56 19.83 1.74
C HIS A 141 -2.56 20.23 2.85
N GLY A 142 -1.48 19.47 3.01
CA GLY A 142 -0.38 19.88 3.87
C GLY A 142 0.17 21.20 3.35
N VAL A 143 0.10 22.24 4.20
CA VAL A 143 0.65 23.58 3.95
C VAL A 143 2.16 23.52 4.03
#